data_AF-A0AAP0HLA9-F1
#
_entry.id   AF-A0AAP0HLA9-F1
#
_cell.length_a   1.000
_cell.length_b   1.000
_cell.length_c   1.000
_cell.angle_alpha   90.00
_cell.angle_beta   90.00
_cell.angle_gamma   90.00
#
_symmetry.space_group_name_H-M   'P 1'
#
loop_
_entity.id
_entity.type
_entity.pdbx_description
1 polymer ?
#
loop_
_entity_poly.entity_id
_entity_poly.type
_entity_poly.pdbx_seq_one_letter_code
_entity_poly.pdbx_strand_id
1 'polypeptide(L)'
;MIENGFKINECDKCVYIKEMKSSCIVCLYVDDMLIIGTNKDIIISTKKMLSSNFDMKDLGQTVVILGIQIKRNDYEYILSKSYYVKKILKRFNQFNYKPTPTPFERIANLRKILKGSFLNWSTPK
;
A
#
# COMPACT_ATOMS: atom_id res chain seq x y z
N MET A 1 -14.94 14.91 -1.39
CA MET A 1 -13.84 14.77 -2.38
C MET A 1 -14.23 15.34 -3.74
N ILE A 2 -15.26 14.81 -4.39
CA ILE A 2 -15.71 15.27 -5.72
C ILE A 2 -16.09 16.76 -5.72
N GLU A 3 -16.89 17.19 -4.74
CA GLU A 3 -17.29 18.58 -4.54
C GLU A 3 -16.10 19.54 -4.36
N ASN A 4 -14.95 19.03 -3.93
CA ASN A 4 -13.72 19.80 -3.74
C ASN A 4 -12.79 19.75 -4.97
N GLY A 5 -13.30 19.29 -6.11
CA GLY A 5 -12.60 19.26 -7.39
C GLY A 5 -11.66 18.07 -7.59
N PHE A 6 -11.80 17.00 -6.80
CA PHE A 6 -11.10 15.74 -7.05
C PHE A 6 -11.89 14.88 -8.03
N LYS A 7 -11.18 14.20 -8.93
CA LYS A 7 -11.72 13.16 -9.80
C LYS A 7 -11.28 11.79 -9.28
N ILE A 8 -12.14 10.79 -9.42
CA ILE A 8 -11.77 9.40 -9.12
C ILE A 8 -10.95 8.87 -10.29
N ASN A 9 -9.86 8.17 -9.99
CA ASN A 9 -9.06 7.48 -11.00
C ASN A 9 -9.84 6.30 -11.60
N GLU A 10 -9.76 6.13 -12.92
CA GLU A 10 -10.52 5.10 -13.65
C GLU A 10 -10.04 3.68 -13.33
N CYS A 11 -8.72 3.52 -13.15
CA CYS A 11 -8.12 2.22 -12.87
C CYS A 11 -8.25 1.78 -11.40
N ASP A 12 -8.35 2.74 -10.48
CA ASP A 12 -8.41 2.48 -9.04
C ASP A 12 -9.31 3.49 -8.34
N LYS A 13 -10.47 3.02 -7.87
CA LYS A 13 -11.49 3.85 -7.20
C LYS A 13 -11.03 4.38 -5.83
N CYS A 14 -9.96 3.84 -5.28
CA CYS A 14 -9.35 4.31 -4.05
C CYS A 14 -8.39 5.49 -4.26
N VAL A 15 -8.15 5.89 -5.52
CA VAL A 15 -7.26 7.00 -5.87
C VAL A 15 -8.06 8.18 -6.37
N TYR A 16 -7.85 9.33 -5.74
CA TYR A 16 -8.47 10.60 -6.09
C TYR A 16 -7.41 11.58 -6.57
N ILE A 17 -7.65 12.24 -7.69
CA ILE A 17 -6.69 13.13 -8.34
C ILE A 17 -7.33 14.50 -8.52
N LYS A 18 -6.64 15.54 -8.07
CA LYS A 18 -6.97 16.94 -8.35
C LYS A 18 -5.87 17.52 -9.22
N GLU A 19 -6.19 17.74 -10.48
CA GLU A 19 -5.29 18.34 -11.47
C GLU A 19 -5.54 19.83 -11.57
N MET A 20 -4.57 20.62 -11.11
CA MET A 20 -4.55 22.09 -11.13
C MET A 20 -3.09 22.52 -11.36
N LYS A 21 -2.78 23.83 -11.29
CA LYS A 21 -1.37 24.27 -11.24
C LYS A 21 -0.58 23.62 -10.08
N SER A 22 -1.27 23.29 -8.99
CA SER A 22 -0.74 22.48 -7.90
C SER A 22 -1.58 21.22 -7.77
N SER A 23 -1.04 20.09 -8.22
CA SER A 23 -1.75 18.82 -8.24
C SER A 23 -1.67 18.11 -6.89
N CYS A 24 -2.74 17.38 -6.56
CA CYS A 24 -2.81 16.56 -5.36
C CYS A 24 -3.44 15.20 -5.69
N ILE A 25 -2.85 14.14 -5.14
CA ILE A 25 -3.34 12.78 -5.21
C ILE A 25 -3.65 12.33 -3.78
N VAL A 26 -4.79 11.71 -3.59
CA VAL A 26 -5.19 11.09 -2.32
C VAL A 26 -5.47 9.62 -2.58
N CYS A 27 -4.74 8.74 -1.93
CA CYS A 27 -4.98 7.30 -1.98
C CYS A 27 -5.58 6.84 -0.65
N LEU A 28 -6.66 6.08 -0.73
CA LEU A 28 -7.36 5.50 0.41
C LEU A 28 -7.03 4.02 0.54
N TYR A 29 -6.77 3.57 1.76
CA TYR A 29 -6.74 2.16 2.09
C TYR A 29 -7.31 1.93 3.48
N VAL A 30 -8.57 1.46 3.54
CA VAL A 30 -9.30 1.25 4.79
C VAL A 30 -9.19 2.51 5.67
N ASP A 31 -8.54 2.42 6.84
CA ASP A 31 -8.38 3.52 7.80
C ASP A 31 -7.20 4.46 7.48
N ASP A 32 -6.31 4.05 6.58
CA ASP A 32 -5.12 4.81 6.20
C ASP A 32 -5.36 5.65 4.94
N MET A 33 -4.85 6.88 4.95
CA MET A 33 -4.88 7.76 3.79
C MET A 33 -3.48 8.30 3.46
N LEU A 34 -3.11 8.23 2.18
CA LEU A 34 -1.90 8.82 1.65
C LEU A 34 -2.24 10.09 0.88
N ILE A 35 -1.60 11.20 1.22
CA ILE A 35 -1.75 12.47 0.50
C ILE A 35 -0.42 12.83 -0.14
N ILE A 36 -0.42 12.99 -1.45
CA ILE A 36 0.74 13.35 -2.28
C ILE A 36 0.40 14.65 -2.99
N GLY A 37 1.23 15.67 -2.86
CA GLY A 37 1.00 16.95 -3.53
C GLY A 37 2.27 17.54 -4.10
N THR A 38 2.13 18.41 -5.09
CA THR A 38 3.26 19.07 -5.74
C THR A 38 3.92 20.14 -4.86
N ASN A 39 3.21 20.68 -3.88
CA ASN A 39 3.74 21.61 -2.89
C ASN A 39 3.13 21.38 -1.50
N LYS A 40 3.69 22.01 -0.47
CA LYS A 40 3.20 21.84 0.91
C LYS A 40 1.82 22.47 1.11
N ASP A 41 1.52 23.57 0.44
CA ASP A 41 0.26 24.30 0.61
C ASP A 41 -0.96 23.49 0.15
N ILE A 42 -0.85 22.79 -0.99
CA ILE A 42 -1.92 21.90 -1.47
C ILE A 42 -2.10 20.70 -0.54
N ILE A 43 -1.01 20.19 0.06
CA ILE A 43 -1.09 19.09 1.04
C ILE A 43 -1.80 19.59 2.32
N ILE A 44 -1.40 20.74 2.86
CA ILE A 44 -1.98 21.30 4.08
C ILE A 44 -3.46 21.64 3.89
N SER A 45 -3.82 22.28 2.78
CA SER A 45 -5.23 22.58 2.46
C SER A 45 -6.05 21.31 2.29
N THR A 46 -5.53 20.28 1.62
CA THR A 46 -6.21 18.99 1.46
C THR A 46 -6.39 18.29 2.81
N LYS A 47 -5.37 18.29 3.67
CA LYS A 47 -5.46 17.78 5.04
C LYS A 47 -6.56 18.48 5.84
N LYS A 48 -6.59 19.83 5.82
CA LYS A 48 -7.63 20.63 6.52
C LYS A 48 -9.04 20.32 6.02
N MET A 49 -9.21 20.22 4.70
CA MET A 49 -10.48 19.86 4.08
C MET A 49 -10.94 18.45 4.50
N LEU A 50 -10.02 17.49 4.62
CA LEU A 50 -10.38 16.15 5.08
C LEU A 50 -10.70 16.13 6.57
N SER A 51 -9.89 16.78 7.41
CA SER A 51 -10.09 16.83 8.85
C SER A 51 -11.33 17.59 9.28
N SER A 52 -11.86 18.49 8.43
CA SER A 52 -13.14 19.15 8.71
C SER A 52 -14.35 18.25 8.44
N ASN A 53 -14.18 17.18 7.65
CA ASN A 53 -15.27 16.28 7.24
C ASN A 53 -15.18 14.90 7.93
N PHE A 54 -14.00 14.52 8.41
CA PHE A 54 -13.72 13.21 8.99
C PHE A 54 -12.90 13.37 10.26
N ASP A 55 -13.17 12.53 11.26
CA ASP A 55 -12.29 12.39 12.41
C ASP A 55 -11.02 11.65 11.97
N MET A 56 -9.92 12.40 11.84
CA MET A 56 -8.65 11.87 11.35
C MET A 56 -7.47 12.49 12.10
N LYS A 57 -6.45 11.67 12.28
CA LYS A 57 -5.18 12.07 12.88
C LYS A 57 -4.11 12.20 11.81
N ASP A 58 -3.47 13.36 11.75
CA ASP A 58 -2.28 13.53 10.92
C ASP A 58 -1.10 12.79 11.56
N LEU A 59 -0.59 11.77 10.87
CA LEU A 59 0.59 11.01 11.28
C LEU A 59 1.91 11.67 10.83
N GLY A 60 1.84 12.82 10.16
CA GLY A 60 2.99 13.57 9.69
C GLY A 60 3.50 13.10 8.33
N GLN A 61 4.81 13.17 8.13
CA GLN A 61 5.44 12.70 6.90
C GLN A 61 5.42 11.17 6.85
N THR A 62 4.92 10.60 5.75
CA THR A 62 4.80 9.14 5.60
C THR A 62 6.16 8.46 5.62
N VAL A 63 6.41 7.66 6.67
CA VAL A 63 7.57 6.77 6.78
C VAL A 63 7.16 5.31 6.57
N VAL A 64 5.93 4.95 6.91
CA VAL A 64 5.38 3.61 6.68
C VAL A 64 3.92 3.72 6.24
N ILE A 65 3.53 2.98 5.21
CA ILE A 65 2.13 2.81 4.80
C ILE A 65 1.92 1.37 4.31
N LEU A 66 0.87 0.69 4.76
CA LEU A 66 0.59 -0.73 4.43
C LEU A 66 1.76 -1.69 4.70
N GLY A 67 2.58 -1.38 5.71
CA GLY A 67 3.81 -2.12 6.01
C GLY A 67 4.93 -1.94 4.97
N ILE A 68 4.80 -0.98 4.04
CA ILE A 68 5.85 -0.51 3.15
C ILE A 68 6.54 0.67 3.82
N GLN A 69 7.83 0.53 4.06
CA GLN A 69 8.66 1.63 4.52
C GLN A 69 9.02 2.52 3.34
N ILE A 70 8.77 3.81 3.49
CA ILE A 70 9.14 4.86 2.54
C ILE A 70 10.33 5.61 3.12
N LYS A 71 11.44 5.63 2.39
CA LYS A 71 12.57 6.51 2.67
C LYS A 71 12.68 7.52 1.54
N ARG A 72 12.82 8.78 1.90
CA ARG A 72 13.02 9.86 0.95
C ARG A 72 14.46 10.32 1.05
N ASN A 73 15.17 10.27 -0.07
CA ASN A 73 16.45 10.92 -0.27
C ASN A 73 16.23 12.16 -1.14
N ASP A 74 17.23 13.02 -1.30
CA ASP A 74 17.10 14.27 -2.07
C ASP A 74 16.74 14.03 -3.54
N TYR A 75 17.06 12.85 -4.08
CA TYR A 75 16.88 12.50 -5.49
C TYR A 75 15.84 11.40 -5.74
N GLU A 76 15.44 10.64 -4.73
CA GLU A 76 14.63 9.43 -4.92
C GLU A 76 13.75 9.08 -3.72
N TYR A 77 12.74 8.25 -4.01
CA TYR A 77 11.92 7.57 -2.99
C TYR A 77 12.23 6.08 -3.03
N ILE A 78 12.67 5.54 -1.90
CA ILE A 78 12.92 4.11 -1.73
C ILE A 78 11.73 3.49 -0.99
N LEU A 79 11.10 2.50 -1.62
CA LEU A 79 10.04 1.69 -1.03
C LEU A 79 10.62 0.33 -0.61
N SER A 80 10.48 -0.04 0.67
CA SER A 80 11.05 -1.28 1.21
C SER A 80 10.09 -2.03 2.12
N LYS A 81 9.96 -3.34 1.94
CA LYS A 81 9.32 -4.25 2.90
C LYS A 81 10.34 -5.06 3.72
N SER A 82 11.57 -4.57 3.83
CA SER A 82 12.67 -5.30 4.50
C SER A 82 12.35 -5.71 5.94
N TYR A 83 11.62 -4.87 6.69
CA TYR A 83 11.15 -5.22 8.04
C TYR A 83 10.24 -6.45 8.04
N TYR A 84 9.28 -6.51 7.12
CA TYR A 84 8.38 -7.65 6.99
C TYR A 84 9.15 -8.94 6.64
N VAL A 85 10.09 -8.86 5.69
CA VAL A 85 10.98 -9.99 5.34
C VAL A 85 11.76 -10.48 6.56
N LYS A 86 12.41 -9.57 7.30
CA LYS A 86 13.14 -9.91 8.53
C LYS A 86 12.23 -10.55 9.59
N LYS A 87 11.00 -10.04 9.74
CA LYS A 87 10.00 -10.59 10.68
C LYS A 87 9.61 -12.02 10.31
N ILE A 88 9.43 -12.32 9.02
CA ILE A 88 9.17 -13.68 8.55
C ILE A 88 10.37 -14.59 8.81
N LEU A 89 11.57 -14.17 8.41
CA LEU A 89 12.80 -14.97 8.61
C LEU A 89 13.00 -15.32 10.10
N LYS A 90 12.72 -14.36 10.99
CA LYS A 90 12.74 -14.59 12.43
C LYS A 90 11.70 -15.60 12.89
N ARG A 91 10.46 -15.50 12.39
CA ARG A 91 9.36 -16.41 12.78
C ARG A 91 9.66 -17.87 12.45
N PHE A 92 10.35 -18.14 11.34
CA PHE A 92 10.69 -19.51 10.92
C PHE A 92 12.10 -19.95 11.34
N ASN A 93 12.81 -19.15 12.14
CA ASN A 93 14.20 -19.43 12.54
C ASN A 93 15.16 -19.60 11.33
N GLN A 94 14.84 -18.97 10.20
CA GLN A 94 15.50 -19.17 8.90
C GLN A 94 16.50 -18.06 8.55
N PHE A 95 17.27 -17.56 9.52
CA PHE A 95 18.22 -16.47 9.26
C PHE A 95 19.37 -16.83 8.30
N ASN A 96 19.69 -18.13 8.18
CA ASN A 96 20.84 -18.63 7.42
C ASN A 96 20.45 -19.35 6.11
N TYR A 97 19.23 -19.20 5.61
CA TYR A 97 18.87 -19.82 4.33
C TYR A 97 19.63 -19.16 3.17
N LYS A 98 20.21 -19.99 2.29
CA LYS A 98 20.92 -19.52 1.11
C LYS A 98 19.96 -18.72 0.22
N PRO A 99 20.38 -17.57 -0.33
CA PRO A 99 19.59 -16.86 -1.33
C PRO A 99 19.20 -17.81 -2.45
N THR A 100 17.90 -17.99 -2.67
CA THR A 100 17.42 -18.73 -3.83
C THR A 100 17.38 -17.77 -5.03
N PRO A 101 17.90 -18.15 -6.21
CA PRO A 101 17.86 -17.30 -7.40
C PRO A 101 16.41 -17.05 -7.88
N THR A 102 15.44 -17.84 -7.41
CA THR A 102 14.02 -17.67 -7.71
C THR A 102 13.20 -17.70 -6.42
N PRO A 103 12.49 -16.61 -6.05
CA PRO A 103 11.63 -16.56 -4.86
C PRO A 103 10.34 -17.38 -4.99
N PHE A 104 10.14 -18.03 -6.13
CA PHE A 104 8.98 -18.85 -6.45
C PHE A 104 9.48 -20.19 -7.00
N GLU A 105 9.02 -21.30 -6.43
CA GLU A 105 9.21 -22.62 -7.04
C GLU A 105 8.47 -22.63 -8.38
N ARG A 106 9.11 -23.09 -9.46
CA ARG A 106 8.51 -23.11 -10.80
C ARG A 106 7.35 -24.12 -10.81
N ILE A 107 6.14 -23.63 -10.53
CA ILE A 107 4.86 -24.28 -10.84
C ILE A 107 4.73 -25.67 -10.17
N ALA A 108 4.12 -25.71 -8.98
CA ALA A 108 3.26 -26.86 -8.68
C ALA A 108 2.23 -26.95 -9.82
N ASN A 109 2.18 -28.09 -10.52
CA ASN A 109 1.29 -28.30 -11.66
C ASN A 109 -0.14 -27.91 -11.31
N LEU A 110 -0.56 -26.70 -11.70
CA LEU A 110 -1.94 -26.22 -11.59
C LEU A 110 -2.77 -26.96 -12.63
N ARG A 111 -3.16 -28.20 -12.31
CA ARG A 111 -4.18 -28.90 -13.07
C ARG A 111 -5.51 -28.20 -12.80
N LYS A 112 -6.13 -27.71 -13.87
CA LYS A 112 -7.49 -27.18 -13.84
C LYS A 112 -8.42 -28.31 -13.40
N ILE A 113 -8.92 -28.27 -12.17
CA ILE A 113 -10.04 -29.14 -11.77
C ILE A 113 -11.27 -28.60 -12.49
N LEU A 114 -11.56 -29.14 -13.67
CA LEU A 114 -12.83 -28.95 -14.31
C LEU A 114 -13.85 -29.87 -13.61
N LYS A 115 -14.79 -29.20 -12.93
CA LYS A 115 -16.06 -29.69 -12.37
C LYS A 115 -16.00 -30.37 -10.99
N GLY A 116 -16.46 -29.59 -10.01
CA GLY A 116 -17.49 -30.03 -9.05
C GLY A 116 -17.08 -31.05 -8.00
N SER A 117 -16.50 -30.60 -6.89
CA SER A 117 -16.83 -31.09 -5.54
C SER A 117 -16.08 -30.28 -4.48
N PHE A 118 -16.80 -29.89 -3.44
CA PHE A 118 -16.32 -29.12 -2.30
C PHE A 118 -15.13 -29.82 -1.62
N LEU A 119 -14.01 -29.13 -1.46
CA LEU A 119 -12.87 -29.64 -0.70
C LEU A 119 -12.99 -29.15 0.75
N ASN A 120 -13.37 -30.06 1.63
CA ASN A 120 -13.43 -29.83 3.07
C ASN A 120 -12.02 -29.58 3.63
N TRP A 121 -11.85 -28.47 4.35
CA TRP A 121 -10.63 -28.14 5.06
C TRP A 121 -10.49 -29.04 6.30
N SER A 122 -9.45 -29.88 6.35
CA SER A 122 -9.03 -30.56 7.57
C SER A 122 -7.59 -30.18 7.88
N THR A 123 -7.38 -29.57 9.04
CA THR A 123 -6.06 -29.22 9.58
C THR A 123 -5.30 -30.48 10.02
N PRO A 124 -3.98 -30.60 9.77
CA PRO A 124 -3.19 -31.68 10.35
C PRO A 124 -2.89 -31.40 11.83
N LYS A 125 -2.84 -32.49 12.61
CA LYS A 125 -2.43 -32.55 14.02
C LYS A 125 -0.98 -32.11 14.22
#